data_AF-A0A8C2A1Z4-F1
#
_entry.id   AF-A0A8C2A1Z4-F1
#
_cell.length_a   1.000
_cell.length_b   1.000
_cell.length_c   1.000
_cell.angle_alpha   90.00
_cell.angle_beta   90.00
_cell.angle_gamma   90.00
#
_symmetry.space_group_name_H-M   'P 1'
#
loop_
_entity.id
_entity.type
_entity.pdbx_description
1 polymer ?
#
loop_
_entity_poly.entity_id
_entity_poly.type
_entity_poly.pdbx_seq_one_letter_code
_entity_poly.pdbx_strand_id
1 'polypeptide(L)'
;MARPLLKIHRYFRRKPVRFFSFILLYLTAGSLVFLHSGFSSDTSTTGASGSGRDPLISEGGASTGGGSSTSDGLGGVDHTSSWSHGAKEKTTKEMDNGRAKYIGCYVDDTQKRALRGVSFFDYKKMTVFRCQDSCAERGYLYAGLEFGAECYCGHKIQAPNVSETECNMECKGEKSNLCGGPNRLSIYRLELSQESARRYGSAIFKGCFKRPYNVTLALPASAVINNMSVDKCVDMCTEKEFSLAALAGEKCHCGFPTPLFTLHDREDEELCLQRCEGEDFESCGNNDFFVVYQTQVQDNRCMDRRFLPTRSKHLVALASFPGAGNTWARHLIELATGYYTGSYYFDGSLYNKGFKGERDHWRSGRTICIKTHESGRKEIEAFDASILMIRNPYKALMAEFNRKYGGHIGFASQAHWRGKEWPEFVKNYAPWWASHTLDWLKYGKKVQVVHFEDLKRDLFSWLKGMVIFLGLEVSEDRLLCVEGQKDGNFKRSGLRKLEYDPYTPEMRATIDGLIKTVDTALRKRNLPGVPEEYKPR
;
A
#
# COMPACT_ATOMS: atom_id res chain seq x y z
N MET A 1 46.96 9.72 -33.48
CA MET A 1 46.19 10.03 -34.71
C MET A 1 44.82 9.37 -34.57
N ALA A 2 43.78 10.05 -34.09
CA ALA A 2 42.94 11.02 -34.82
C ALA A 2 41.81 10.36 -35.65
N ARG A 3 40.69 9.97 -34.99
CA ARG A 3 39.39 9.74 -35.67
C ARG A 3 38.04 9.83 -34.89
N PRO A 4 37.95 10.25 -33.59
CA PRO A 4 36.63 10.48 -32.96
C PRO A 4 36.22 11.96 -32.75
N LEU A 5 37.07 12.95 -33.04
CA LEU A 5 36.82 14.37 -32.67
C LEU A 5 35.75 15.13 -33.49
N LEU A 6 35.17 14.52 -34.54
CA LEU A 6 34.30 15.21 -35.50
C LEU A 6 32.78 15.06 -35.26
N LYS A 7 32.33 14.28 -34.28
CA LYS A 7 30.88 14.17 -33.93
C LYS A 7 30.42 15.06 -32.77
N ILE A 8 31.32 15.50 -31.88
CA ILE A 8 30.95 16.35 -30.73
C ILE A 8 30.73 17.81 -31.14
N HIS A 9 31.42 18.30 -32.18
CA HIS A 9 31.38 19.71 -32.55
C HIS A 9 30.04 20.20 -33.16
N ARG A 10 29.16 19.29 -33.61
CA ARG A 10 27.86 19.64 -34.23
C ARG A 10 26.69 19.79 -33.25
N TYR A 11 26.80 19.33 -32.01
CA TYR A 11 25.71 19.48 -31.01
C TYR A 11 25.73 20.85 -30.31
N PHE A 12 26.91 21.44 -30.12
CA PHE A 12 27.13 22.65 -29.31
C PHE A 12 26.84 24.00 -30.00
N ARG A 13 26.24 24.02 -31.20
CA ARG A 13 26.08 25.26 -32.00
C ARG A 13 24.65 25.75 -32.24
N ARG A 14 23.66 25.31 -31.44
CA ARG A 14 22.27 25.83 -31.50
C ARG A 14 21.67 26.05 -30.10
N LYS A 15 21.41 27.33 -29.77
CA LYS A 15 20.64 27.88 -28.61
C LYS A 15 21.40 28.06 -27.26
N PRO A 16 22.32 29.05 -27.14
CA PRO A 16 22.97 29.40 -25.86
C PRO A 16 22.08 30.18 -24.86
N VAL A 17 20.94 30.74 -25.30
CA VAL A 17 20.19 31.76 -24.53
C VAL A 17 19.31 31.19 -23.42
N ARG A 18 18.93 29.91 -23.44
CA ARG A 18 17.99 29.33 -22.44
C ARG A 18 18.65 28.69 -21.21
N PHE A 19 19.98 28.55 -21.17
CA PHE A 19 20.68 27.96 -20.02
C PHE A 19 21.03 28.99 -18.94
N PHE A 20 21.43 30.20 -19.34
CA PHE A 20 21.82 31.26 -18.41
C PHE A 20 20.65 31.90 -17.65
N SER A 21 19.45 31.97 -18.22
CA SER A 21 18.26 32.50 -17.53
C SER A 21 17.81 31.66 -16.33
N PHE A 22 18.08 30.35 -16.32
CA PHE A 22 17.68 29.46 -15.21
C PHE A 22 18.64 29.53 -14.02
N ILE A 23 19.92 29.86 -14.24
CA ILE A 23 20.91 29.99 -13.17
C ILE A 23 20.74 31.31 -12.41
N LEU A 24 20.38 32.39 -13.10
CA LEU A 24 20.15 33.70 -12.46
C LEU A 24 18.90 33.72 -11.57
N LEU A 25 17.85 32.97 -11.92
CA LEU A 25 16.62 32.83 -11.13
C LEU A 25 16.78 31.93 -9.89
N TYR A 26 17.80 31.06 -9.87
CA TYR A 26 18.09 30.21 -8.71
C TYR A 26 18.97 30.89 -7.65
N LEU A 27 19.70 31.95 -8.02
CA LEU A 27 20.61 32.68 -7.13
C LEU A 27 19.94 33.87 -6.41
N THR A 28 18.75 34.30 -6.83
CA THR A 28 18.03 35.43 -6.20
C THR A 28 16.97 35.01 -5.17
N ALA A 29 16.61 33.72 -5.11
CA ALA A 29 15.66 33.18 -4.12
C ALA A 29 16.34 32.62 -2.84
N GLY A 30 17.68 32.64 -2.78
CA GLY A 30 18.46 32.04 -1.68
C GLY A 30 18.80 32.96 -0.50
N SER A 31 18.37 34.22 -0.52
CA SER A 31 18.86 35.27 0.39
C SER A 31 17.75 35.94 1.20
N LEU A 32 16.97 35.18 1.97
CA LEU A 32 15.99 35.75 2.91
C LEU A 32 15.61 34.82 4.09
N VAL A 33 16.57 34.05 4.61
CA VAL A 33 16.50 33.41 5.92
C VAL A 33 17.87 33.54 6.59
N PHE A 34 17.89 33.85 7.90
CA PHE A 34 19.04 34.20 8.76
C PHE A 34 19.46 35.69 8.79
N LEU A 35 18.75 36.49 9.58
CA LEU A 35 19.37 37.50 10.46
C LEU A 35 18.64 37.54 11.82
N HIS A 36 19.44 37.37 12.87
CA HIS A 36 19.26 37.64 14.30
C HIS A 36 17.98 37.36 15.11
N SER A 37 18.20 36.55 16.13
CA SER A 37 17.56 36.58 17.45
C SER A 37 17.98 37.78 18.31
N GLY A 38 17.12 38.26 19.21
CA GLY A 38 17.54 38.94 20.46
C GLY A 38 16.73 40.15 20.96
N PHE A 39 16.20 40.02 22.18
CA PHE A 39 15.96 41.06 23.22
C PHE A 39 14.87 42.17 23.09
N SER A 40 13.82 41.96 23.91
CA SER A 40 13.30 42.79 25.02
C SER A 40 12.70 44.20 24.90
N SER A 41 11.62 44.32 25.71
CA SER A 41 11.05 45.48 26.44
C SER A 41 10.03 46.42 25.78
N ASP A 42 8.80 46.30 26.32
CA ASP A 42 7.94 47.35 26.90
C ASP A 42 7.83 48.73 26.22
N THR A 43 6.58 49.14 25.91
CA THR A 43 5.82 50.14 26.70
C THR A 43 4.35 50.19 26.23
N SER A 44 3.48 50.80 27.03
CA SER A 44 2.01 50.69 27.07
C SER A 44 1.19 51.67 26.19
N THR A 45 -0.16 51.51 26.23
CA THR A 45 -1.22 52.55 26.04
C THR A 45 -1.40 53.15 24.62
N THR A 46 -2.57 53.45 24.02
CA THR A 46 -4.04 53.37 24.30
C THR A 46 -4.78 52.95 22.98
N GLY A 47 -6.10 52.69 22.85
CA GLY A 47 -7.26 52.63 23.76
C GLY A 47 -8.54 53.26 23.15
N ALA A 48 -9.74 52.68 23.42
CA ALA A 48 -11.10 53.14 23.03
C ALA A 48 -11.48 53.15 21.51
N SER A 49 -12.74 53.03 21.04
CA SER A 49 -14.03 52.53 21.61
C SER A 49 -15.18 52.54 20.56
N GLY A 50 -16.07 51.53 20.55
CA GLY A 50 -17.46 51.60 20.01
C GLY A 50 -17.67 51.74 18.48
N SER A 51 -18.89 51.69 17.92
CA SER A 51 -20.15 51.05 18.36
C SER A 51 -21.27 51.22 17.30
N GLY A 52 -22.05 50.18 16.99
CA GLY A 52 -23.49 50.30 16.69
C GLY A 52 -24.02 50.32 15.24
N ARG A 53 -24.85 49.30 14.94
CA ARG A 53 -26.20 49.32 14.28
C ARG A 53 -26.39 49.66 12.78
N ASP A 54 -27.33 48.91 12.20
CA ASP A 54 -28.01 48.97 10.88
C ASP A 54 -28.98 50.20 10.76
N PRO A 55 -29.89 50.40 9.74
CA PRO A 55 -30.25 49.53 8.57
C PRO A 55 -30.70 50.19 7.21
N LEU A 56 -30.98 49.33 6.21
CA LEU A 56 -32.09 49.36 5.19
C LEU A 56 -32.15 50.32 3.96
N ILE A 57 -33.02 49.90 2.98
CA ILE A 57 -33.57 50.56 1.76
C ILE A 57 -32.60 50.66 0.55
N SER A 58 -32.79 50.13 -0.68
CA SER A 58 -33.91 49.74 -1.59
C SER A 58 -34.18 50.74 -2.73
N GLU A 59 -33.96 50.31 -3.99
CA GLU A 59 -34.64 50.63 -5.28
C GLU A 59 -34.20 49.54 -6.31
N GLY A 60 -34.85 49.20 -7.43
CA GLY A 60 -36.10 49.64 -8.07
C GLY A 60 -36.02 49.43 -9.60
N GLY A 61 -37.01 48.79 -10.26
CA GLY A 61 -37.05 48.70 -11.74
C GLY A 61 -37.82 47.50 -12.36
N ALA A 62 -39.01 47.76 -12.91
CA ALA A 62 -39.76 46.86 -13.82
C ALA A 62 -39.39 47.15 -15.31
N SER A 63 -39.96 46.62 -16.41
CA SER A 63 -41.20 45.88 -16.77
C SER A 63 -41.08 45.36 -18.24
N THR A 64 -41.61 44.21 -18.67
CA THR A 64 -42.91 43.95 -19.38
C THR A 64 -42.84 42.52 -20.02
N GLY A 65 -43.85 41.86 -20.62
CA GLY A 65 -45.32 42.06 -20.70
C GLY A 65 -46.01 41.49 -21.98
N GLY A 66 -46.70 40.33 -21.89
CA GLY A 66 -47.57 39.73 -22.95
C GLY A 66 -46.90 38.69 -23.88
N GLY A 67 -47.54 37.64 -24.46
CA GLY A 67 -48.93 37.10 -24.46
C GLY A 67 -49.24 36.42 -25.82
N SER A 68 -50.16 35.45 -26.03
CA SER A 68 -51.01 34.62 -25.15
C SER A 68 -51.75 33.52 -25.98
N SER A 69 -52.02 32.32 -25.42
CA SER A 69 -53.00 31.27 -25.89
C SER A 69 -52.78 30.62 -27.30
N THR A 70 -53.27 29.44 -27.72
CA THR A 70 -54.49 28.62 -27.43
C THR A 70 -54.34 27.09 -27.71
N SER A 71 -54.84 26.25 -26.79
CA SER A 71 -55.70 25.01 -26.89
C SER A 71 -55.75 24.02 -28.10
N ASP A 72 -55.65 22.73 -27.73
CA ASP A 72 -56.48 21.53 -28.07
C ASP A 72 -56.65 20.95 -29.51
N GLY A 73 -56.70 19.60 -29.64
CA GLY A 73 -57.28 18.95 -30.85
C GLY A 73 -56.93 17.50 -31.28
N LEU A 74 -56.97 16.50 -30.39
CA LEU A 74 -57.25 15.05 -30.62
C LEU A 74 -57.09 14.34 -32.02
N GLY A 75 -56.36 13.20 -32.03
CA GLY A 75 -56.87 11.91 -32.57
C GLY A 75 -56.27 11.30 -33.87
N GLY A 76 -55.93 10.00 -33.86
CA GLY A 76 -55.65 9.19 -35.07
C GLY A 76 -54.71 7.99 -34.84
N VAL A 77 -55.04 6.79 -35.35
CA VAL A 77 -54.41 5.49 -35.00
C VAL A 77 -53.67 4.83 -36.21
N ASP A 78 -52.61 4.08 -35.87
CA ASP A 78 -51.93 2.96 -36.56
C ASP A 78 -50.96 3.08 -37.77
N HIS A 79 -49.80 2.43 -37.53
CA HIS A 79 -48.94 1.60 -38.39
C HIS A 79 -48.81 1.83 -39.91
N THR A 80 -47.58 2.14 -40.35
CA THR A 80 -46.92 1.45 -41.49
C THR A 80 -45.39 1.45 -41.37
N SER A 81 -44.74 0.68 -42.26
CA SER A 81 -43.40 0.10 -42.20
C SER A 81 -42.18 0.97 -42.59
N SER A 82 -41.06 0.72 -41.89
CA SER A 82 -39.71 0.42 -42.45
C SER A 82 -38.77 1.52 -43.01
N TRP A 83 -37.66 1.73 -42.25
CA TRP A 83 -36.27 2.05 -42.70
C TRP A 83 -36.04 3.40 -43.43
N SER A 84 -35.31 4.39 -42.89
CA SER A 84 -33.84 4.33 -42.70
C SER A 84 -33.24 5.59 -42.01
N HIS A 85 -32.08 5.43 -41.37
CA HIS A 85 -31.07 6.46 -41.01
C HIS A 85 -31.40 7.60 -39.99
N GLY A 86 -30.98 7.38 -38.74
CA GLY A 86 -29.80 8.10 -38.24
C GLY A 86 -29.94 9.11 -37.09
N ALA A 87 -29.68 8.68 -35.86
CA ALA A 87 -29.13 9.52 -34.79
C ALA A 87 -28.27 8.67 -33.83
N LYS A 88 -27.16 9.23 -33.32
CA LYS A 88 -26.21 8.53 -32.43
C LYS A 88 -26.66 8.62 -30.98
N GLU A 89 -26.94 7.48 -30.36
CA GLU A 89 -27.07 7.39 -28.90
C GLU A 89 -25.72 6.95 -28.29
N LYS A 90 -25.18 7.74 -27.34
CA LYS A 90 -23.94 7.41 -26.64
C LYS A 90 -24.24 6.39 -25.53
N THR A 91 -23.85 5.15 -25.75
CA THR A 91 -24.00 4.08 -24.77
C THR A 91 -22.98 4.21 -23.64
N THR A 92 -23.40 4.70 -22.47
CA THR A 92 -22.74 4.39 -21.20
C THR A 92 -23.30 3.07 -20.68
N LYS A 93 -22.65 1.96 -21.05
CA LYS A 93 -22.83 0.66 -20.38
C LYS A 93 -21.48 0.02 -20.07
N GLU A 94 -21.21 -0.04 -18.77
CA GLU A 94 -20.62 -1.20 -18.09
C GLU A 94 -19.34 -1.80 -18.73
N MET A 95 -18.20 -1.19 -18.42
CA MET A 95 -17.02 -2.02 -18.13
C MET A 95 -17.24 -2.67 -16.75
N ASP A 96 -17.85 -3.84 -16.75
CA ASP A 96 -17.90 -4.71 -15.58
C ASP A 96 -16.47 -5.12 -15.21
N ASN A 97 -15.97 -4.55 -14.13
CA ASN A 97 -14.70 -4.87 -13.50
C ASN A 97 -15.05 -5.45 -12.13
N GLY A 98 -15.27 -6.77 -12.08
CA GLY A 98 -15.69 -7.57 -10.92
C GLY A 98 -14.72 -7.47 -9.73
N ARG A 99 -14.78 -6.31 -9.07
CA ARG A 99 -14.02 -5.81 -7.91
C ARG A 99 -14.78 -4.69 -7.19
N ALA A 100 -15.57 -3.90 -7.91
CA ALA A 100 -16.47 -2.91 -7.32
C ALA A 100 -17.66 -2.59 -8.24
N LYS A 101 -18.88 -2.76 -7.73
CA LYS A 101 -20.12 -2.44 -8.43
C LYS A 101 -20.58 -1.02 -8.09
N TYR A 102 -20.83 -0.18 -9.09
CA TYR A 102 -21.48 1.11 -8.86
C TYR A 102 -22.92 0.92 -8.37
N ILE A 103 -23.31 1.69 -7.35
CA ILE A 103 -24.62 1.55 -6.68
C ILE A 103 -25.52 2.75 -6.98
N GLY A 104 -24.96 3.96 -7.07
CA GLY A 104 -25.68 5.16 -7.46
C GLY A 104 -25.09 6.44 -6.88
N CYS A 105 -25.79 7.55 -7.12
CA CYS A 105 -25.44 8.88 -6.63
C CYS A 105 -26.21 9.20 -5.34
N TYR A 106 -25.52 9.46 -4.22
CA TYR A 106 -26.17 9.68 -2.91
C TYR A 106 -25.96 11.09 -2.40
N VAL A 107 -26.94 11.62 -1.65
CA VAL A 107 -26.75 12.87 -0.87
C VAL A 107 -25.67 12.62 0.18
N ASP A 108 -24.77 13.58 0.36
CA ASP A 108 -23.89 13.61 1.52
C ASP A 108 -24.02 14.94 2.28
N ASP A 109 -23.82 14.89 3.59
CA ASP A 109 -23.98 16.04 4.49
C ASP A 109 -22.92 15.99 5.59
N THR A 110 -22.31 17.14 5.90
CA THR A 110 -21.19 17.20 6.86
C THR A 110 -21.57 16.79 8.30
N GLN A 111 -22.82 16.97 8.70
CA GLN A 111 -23.37 16.56 10.00
C GLN A 111 -23.95 15.14 9.97
N LYS A 112 -24.39 14.67 8.79
CA LYS A 112 -25.01 13.35 8.59
C LYS A 112 -24.42 12.62 7.38
N ARG A 113 -23.12 12.31 7.46
CA ARG A 113 -22.39 11.62 6.39
C ARG A 113 -23.06 10.29 6.00
N ALA A 114 -23.21 10.06 4.70
CA ALA A 114 -23.77 8.87 4.09
C ALA A 114 -22.89 7.64 4.31
N LEU A 115 -21.57 7.84 4.35
CA LEU A 115 -20.55 6.85 4.69
C LEU A 115 -19.74 7.38 5.88
N ARG A 116 -19.78 6.65 7.01
CA ARG A 116 -19.23 7.10 8.31
C ARG A 116 -17.91 6.42 8.71
N GLY A 117 -17.18 5.85 7.74
CA GLY A 117 -15.83 5.33 7.96
C GLY A 117 -14.76 6.40 7.71
N VAL A 118 -13.53 5.94 7.45
CA VAL A 118 -12.39 6.80 7.10
C VAL A 118 -12.67 7.60 5.82
N SER A 119 -12.25 8.87 5.80
CA SER A 119 -12.20 9.71 4.61
C SER A 119 -10.79 10.26 4.34
N PHE A 120 -10.50 10.61 3.09
CA PHE A 120 -9.24 11.24 2.66
C PHE A 120 -9.39 11.94 1.31
N PHE A 121 -8.48 12.87 0.99
CA PHE A 121 -8.52 13.70 -0.22
C PHE A 121 -7.19 13.68 -1.00
N ASP A 122 -7.27 13.80 -2.33
CA ASP A 122 -6.11 13.89 -3.24
C ASP A 122 -6.42 14.77 -4.45
N TYR A 123 -6.26 16.08 -4.29
CA TYR A 123 -6.56 17.11 -5.30
C TYR A 123 -5.79 17.01 -6.63
N LYS A 124 -4.88 16.04 -6.80
CA LYS A 124 -4.09 15.86 -8.03
C LYS A 124 -4.18 14.45 -8.63
N LYS A 125 -4.45 13.43 -7.82
CA LYS A 125 -4.36 12.01 -8.24
C LYS A 125 -5.55 11.17 -7.80
N MET A 126 -6.63 11.76 -7.27
CA MET A 126 -7.84 11.00 -6.96
C MET A 126 -8.45 10.37 -8.22
N THR A 127 -8.73 9.08 -8.16
CA THR A 127 -9.47 8.31 -9.17
C THR A 127 -10.46 7.40 -8.47
N VAL A 128 -11.52 6.98 -9.18
CA VAL A 128 -12.48 5.97 -8.69
C VAL A 128 -11.74 4.76 -8.11
N PHE A 129 -10.79 4.21 -8.87
CA PHE A 129 -9.96 3.09 -8.43
C PHE A 129 -9.17 3.40 -7.14
N ARG A 130 -8.57 4.58 -7.00
CA ARG A 130 -7.77 4.95 -5.81
C ARG A 130 -8.61 5.02 -4.54
N CYS A 131 -9.86 5.46 -4.65
CA CYS A 131 -10.80 5.45 -3.53
C CYS A 131 -11.24 4.03 -3.18
N GLN A 132 -11.73 3.28 -4.18
CA GLN A 132 -12.13 1.87 -4.03
C GLN A 132 -11.01 1.02 -3.42
N ASP A 133 -9.78 1.11 -3.93
CA ASP A 133 -8.60 0.38 -3.45
C ASP A 133 -8.28 0.70 -1.99
N SER A 134 -8.33 1.98 -1.60
CA SER A 134 -8.07 2.44 -0.23
C SER A 134 -9.14 1.99 0.76
N CYS A 135 -10.42 2.08 0.39
CA CYS A 135 -11.53 1.62 1.22
C CYS A 135 -11.58 0.09 1.32
N ALA A 136 -11.37 -0.61 0.21
CA ALA A 136 -11.36 -2.08 0.17
C ALA A 136 -10.14 -2.65 0.89
N GLU A 137 -8.96 -2.03 0.79
CA GLU A 137 -7.79 -2.42 1.62
C GLU A 137 -8.12 -2.30 3.11
N ARG A 138 -8.92 -1.30 3.51
CA ARG A 138 -9.41 -1.12 4.89
C ARG A 138 -10.61 -1.99 5.25
N GLY A 139 -11.17 -2.75 4.31
CA GLY A 139 -12.30 -3.66 4.53
C GLY A 139 -13.67 -2.99 4.60
N TYR A 140 -13.81 -1.75 4.16
CA TYR A 140 -15.11 -1.10 4.04
C TYR A 140 -15.90 -1.66 2.86
N LEU A 141 -17.17 -2.01 3.08
CA LEU A 141 -18.04 -2.56 2.03
C LEU A 141 -18.40 -1.55 0.93
N TYR A 142 -18.23 -0.25 1.20
CA TYR A 142 -18.55 0.84 0.30
C TYR A 142 -17.43 1.88 0.23
N ALA A 143 -17.24 2.43 -0.96
CA ALA A 143 -16.44 3.63 -1.23
C ALA A 143 -17.32 4.66 -1.94
N GLY A 144 -17.27 5.91 -1.51
CA GLY A 144 -17.95 7.05 -2.12
C GLY A 144 -16.93 8.11 -2.51
N LEU A 145 -17.10 8.70 -3.69
CA LEU A 145 -16.26 9.80 -4.16
C LEU A 145 -17.06 11.10 -4.24
N GLU A 146 -16.47 12.20 -3.74
CA GLU A 146 -17.07 13.54 -3.70
C GLU A 146 -16.16 14.56 -4.38
N PHE A 147 -16.75 15.59 -4.98
CA PHE A 147 -16.08 16.80 -5.48
C PHE A 147 -14.89 16.57 -6.44
N GLY A 148 -14.82 15.41 -7.08
CA GLY A 148 -13.72 15.00 -7.96
C GLY A 148 -12.41 14.61 -7.25
N ALA A 149 -12.27 14.84 -5.94
CA ALA A 149 -11.01 14.83 -5.21
C ALA A 149 -11.03 14.10 -3.87
N GLU A 150 -12.22 13.81 -3.33
CA GLU A 150 -12.42 13.29 -1.99
C GLU A 150 -12.92 11.85 -2.05
N CYS A 151 -12.60 11.08 -1.00
CA CYS A 151 -12.97 9.68 -0.86
C CYS A 151 -13.46 9.44 0.56
N TYR A 152 -14.59 8.74 0.68
CA TYR A 152 -15.26 8.39 1.92
C TYR A 152 -15.52 6.88 1.91
N CYS A 153 -15.22 6.19 3.00
CA CYS A 153 -15.43 4.75 3.13
C CYS A 153 -16.56 4.45 4.12
N GLY A 154 -17.22 3.29 4.01
CA GLY A 154 -18.22 2.88 5.01
C GLY A 154 -18.68 1.43 4.89
N HIS A 155 -19.29 0.89 5.95
CA HIS A 155 -19.86 -0.46 5.96
C HIS A 155 -21.37 -0.49 5.64
N LYS A 156 -22.07 0.65 5.77
CA LYS A 156 -23.50 0.82 5.48
C LYS A 156 -23.71 2.19 4.83
N ILE A 157 -24.62 2.30 3.85
CA ILE A 157 -25.04 3.57 3.25
C ILE A 157 -26.19 4.14 4.11
N GLN A 158 -26.04 5.39 4.58
CA GLN A 158 -26.97 6.04 5.52
C GLN A 158 -27.60 7.33 4.95
N ALA A 159 -27.86 7.35 3.64
CA ALA A 159 -28.44 8.48 2.93
C ALA A 159 -29.36 8.02 1.77
N PRO A 160 -30.28 8.88 1.29
CA PRO A 160 -31.09 8.60 0.11
C PRO A 160 -30.27 8.69 -1.19
N ASN A 161 -30.66 7.87 -2.17
CA ASN A 161 -30.19 7.91 -3.55
C ASN A 161 -30.86 9.08 -4.30
N VAL A 162 -30.18 9.68 -5.28
CA VAL A 162 -30.62 10.82 -6.09
C VAL A 162 -30.28 10.63 -7.57
N SER A 163 -30.44 11.68 -8.39
CA SER A 163 -30.20 11.56 -9.83
C SER A 163 -28.71 11.40 -10.14
N GLU A 164 -28.37 10.47 -11.03
CA GLU A 164 -27.01 10.29 -11.56
C GLU A 164 -26.41 11.56 -12.16
N THR A 165 -27.27 12.46 -12.67
CA THR A 165 -26.86 13.76 -13.22
C THR A 165 -26.24 14.72 -12.19
N GLU A 166 -26.42 14.45 -10.89
CA GLU A 166 -25.84 15.22 -9.79
C GLU A 166 -24.41 14.75 -9.44
N CYS A 167 -24.03 13.54 -9.86
CA CYS A 167 -22.68 12.98 -9.71
C CYS A 167 -21.83 13.18 -10.97
N ASN A 168 -21.71 14.43 -11.42
CA ASN A 168 -21.19 14.80 -12.74
C ASN A 168 -19.76 15.37 -12.79
N MET A 169 -19.01 15.35 -11.68
CA MET A 169 -17.66 15.93 -11.63
C MET A 169 -16.58 14.93 -12.05
N GLU A 170 -15.67 15.34 -12.94
CA GLU A 170 -14.48 14.55 -13.32
C GLU A 170 -13.54 14.31 -12.13
N CYS A 171 -12.97 13.10 -12.05
CA CYS A 171 -11.89 12.76 -11.13
C CYS A 171 -10.61 13.57 -11.42
N LYS A 172 -10.00 14.20 -10.40
CA LYS A 172 -8.80 15.04 -10.61
C LYS A 172 -7.60 14.26 -11.19
N GLY A 173 -7.48 12.97 -10.90
CA GLY A 173 -6.43 12.09 -11.41
C GLY A 173 -6.77 11.34 -12.70
N GLU A 174 -8.04 11.32 -13.15
CA GLU A 174 -8.49 10.51 -14.29
C GLU A 174 -9.78 11.09 -14.92
N LYS A 175 -9.61 12.03 -15.86
CA LYS A 175 -10.72 12.78 -16.48
C LYS A 175 -11.74 11.94 -17.25
N SER A 176 -11.45 10.68 -17.55
CA SER A 176 -12.38 9.77 -18.20
C SER A 176 -13.44 9.19 -17.27
N ASN A 177 -13.31 9.40 -15.95
CA ASN A 177 -14.21 8.86 -14.93
C ASN A 177 -14.84 9.99 -14.09
N LEU A 178 -16.04 9.74 -13.59
CA LEU A 178 -16.77 10.64 -12.69
C LEU A 178 -16.51 10.27 -11.22
N CYS A 179 -16.49 11.28 -10.36
CA CYS A 179 -16.09 11.22 -8.96
C CYS A 179 -17.04 12.10 -8.10
N GLY A 180 -18.33 11.80 -8.14
CA GLY A 180 -19.37 12.49 -7.38
C GLY A 180 -19.71 13.89 -7.89
N GLY A 181 -20.22 14.71 -6.98
CA GLY A 181 -20.55 16.12 -7.17
C GLY A 181 -20.39 16.88 -5.85
N PRO A 182 -20.85 18.15 -5.76
CA PRO A 182 -20.88 18.90 -4.50
C PRO A 182 -21.97 18.36 -3.57
N ASN A 183 -21.63 17.90 -2.35
CA ASN A 183 -22.56 17.22 -1.43
C ASN A 183 -23.21 15.97 -2.06
N ARG A 184 -22.47 15.28 -2.96
CA ARG A 184 -22.95 14.13 -3.74
C ARG A 184 -21.87 13.07 -3.89
N LEU A 185 -22.13 11.89 -3.34
CA LEU A 185 -21.23 10.74 -3.41
C LEU A 185 -21.60 9.80 -4.55
N SER A 186 -20.67 9.57 -5.48
CA SER A 186 -20.72 8.40 -6.36
C SER A 186 -20.33 7.18 -5.53
N ILE A 187 -21.31 6.35 -5.12
CA ILE A 187 -21.07 5.20 -4.24
C ILE A 187 -20.89 3.90 -5.03
N TYR A 188 -19.85 3.15 -4.66
CA TYR A 188 -19.50 1.83 -5.17
C TYR A 188 -19.50 0.83 -4.01
N ARG A 189 -20.15 -0.32 -4.20
CA ARG A 189 -20.02 -1.50 -3.34
C ARG A 189 -18.76 -2.25 -3.75
N LEU A 190 -17.90 -2.53 -2.78
CA LEU A 190 -16.60 -3.16 -2.99
C LEU A 190 -16.70 -4.67 -2.84
N GLU A 191 -16.06 -5.41 -3.73
CA GLU A 191 -15.80 -6.83 -3.56
C GLU A 191 -14.49 -6.96 -2.78
N LEU A 192 -14.63 -7.18 -1.49
CA LEU A 192 -13.49 -7.31 -0.59
C LEU A 192 -12.78 -8.65 -0.84
N SER A 193 -11.45 -8.61 -0.91
CA SER A 193 -10.66 -9.85 -0.84
C SER A 193 -10.94 -10.57 0.49
N GLN A 194 -10.71 -11.87 0.56
CA GLN A 194 -10.89 -12.66 1.79
C GLN A 194 -9.99 -12.20 2.97
N GLU A 195 -9.00 -11.34 2.69
CA GLU A 195 -8.09 -10.70 3.66
C GLU A 195 -8.59 -9.30 4.07
N SER A 196 -9.37 -8.64 3.19
CA SER A 196 -10.03 -7.35 3.43
C SER A 196 -11.39 -7.48 4.10
N ALA A 197 -12.18 -8.50 3.72
CA ALA A 197 -13.53 -8.77 4.23
C ALA A 197 -13.57 -9.06 5.73
N ARG A 198 -12.41 -9.38 6.31
CA ARG A 198 -12.21 -9.69 7.73
C ARG A 198 -11.66 -8.48 8.52
N ARG A 199 -11.77 -7.24 8.02
CA ARG A 199 -11.49 -6.05 8.85
C ARG A 199 -12.79 -5.46 9.39
N TYR A 200 -12.74 -5.03 10.65
CA TYR A 200 -13.87 -4.41 11.33
C TYR A 200 -13.44 -3.00 11.76
N GLY A 201 -14.00 -1.97 11.13
CA GLY A 201 -13.54 -0.59 11.31
C GLY A 201 -12.06 -0.44 10.96
N SER A 202 -11.21 -0.18 11.96
CA SER A 202 -9.74 -0.12 11.80
C SER A 202 -9.02 -1.41 12.17
N ALA A 203 -9.69 -2.36 12.84
CA ALA A 203 -9.11 -3.60 13.33
C ALA A 203 -9.02 -4.69 12.25
N ILE A 204 -8.02 -5.56 12.38
CA ILE A 204 -7.72 -6.64 11.44
C ILE A 204 -7.90 -7.98 12.15
N PHE A 205 -8.94 -8.74 11.80
CA PHE A 205 -9.12 -10.11 12.27
C PHE A 205 -7.89 -10.97 11.96
N LYS A 206 -7.48 -11.78 12.92
CA LYS A 206 -6.32 -12.68 12.83
C LYS A 206 -6.71 -14.14 12.68
N GLY A 207 -7.82 -14.56 13.28
CA GLY A 207 -8.28 -15.94 13.25
C GLY A 207 -9.01 -16.35 14.53
N CYS A 208 -9.39 -17.63 14.55
CA CYS A 208 -9.68 -18.37 15.78
C CYS A 208 -8.38 -18.90 16.37
N PHE A 209 -8.24 -18.85 17.70
CA PHE A 209 -7.06 -19.31 18.42
C PHE A 209 -7.48 -20.03 19.69
N LYS A 210 -6.79 -21.11 20.04
CA LYS A 210 -7.04 -21.82 21.30
C LYS A 210 -6.70 -20.94 22.51
N ARG A 211 -7.54 -20.98 23.54
CA ARG A 211 -7.32 -20.22 24.77
C ARG A 211 -6.08 -20.75 25.51
N PRO A 212 -5.11 -19.90 25.88
CA PRO A 212 -3.92 -20.34 26.61
C PRO A 212 -4.29 -20.72 28.06
N TYR A 213 -3.52 -21.64 28.64
CA TYR A 213 -3.78 -22.12 30.01
C TYR A 213 -3.75 -21.01 31.06
N ASN A 214 -2.80 -20.07 30.95
CA ASN A 214 -2.69 -18.91 31.83
C ASN A 214 -3.02 -17.62 31.07
N VAL A 215 -4.32 -17.39 30.89
CA VAL A 215 -4.84 -16.24 30.13
C VAL A 215 -4.36 -14.90 30.68
N THR A 216 -4.34 -14.72 32.00
CA THR A 216 -3.92 -13.44 32.64
C THR A 216 -2.45 -13.12 32.41
N LEU A 217 -1.58 -14.13 32.23
CA LEU A 217 -0.18 -13.89 31.90
C LEU A 217 0.04 -13.62 30.40
N ALA A 218 -0.77 -14.24 29.55
CA ALA A 218 -0.72 -14.06 28.09
C ALA A 218 -1.36 -12.75 27.61
N LEU A 219 -2.49 -12.36 28.21
CA LEU A 219 -3.33 -11.21 27.88
C LEU A 219 -3.67 -10.48 29.19
N PRO A 220 -2.83 -9.52 29.64
CA PRO A 220 -2.84 -9.00 31.00
C PRO A 220 -4.04 -8.13 31.36
N ALA A 221 -4.73 -7.54 30.38
CA ALA A 221 -5.96 -6.79 30.62
C ALA A 221 -7.18 -7.59 30.16
N SER A 222 -8.26 -7.53 30.93
CA SER A 222 -9.56 -8.07 30.50
C SER A 222 -10.72 -7.37 31.20
N ALA A 223 -11.90 -7.41 30.59
CA ALA A 223 -13.15 -6.98 31.19
C ALA A 223 -14.32 -7.81 30.66
N VAL A 224 -15.42 -7.84 31.42
CA VAL A 224 -16.72 -8.32 30.93
C VAL A 224 -17.43 -7.14 30.27
N ILE A 225 -18.01 -7.34 29.09
CA ILE A 225 -18.68 -6.29 28.32
C ILE A 225 -20.11 -6.75 28.04
N ASN A 226 -21.08 -6.06 28.66
CA ASN A 226 -22.51 -6.30 28.44
C ASN A 226 -22.88 -6.03 26.97
N ASN A 227 -23.70 -6.91 26.38
CA ASN A 227 -24.08 -6.84 24.98
C ASN A 227 -22.84 -6.79 24.06
N MET A 228 -21.92 -7.75 24.25
CA MET A 228 -20.59 -7.78 23.62
C MET A 228 -20.68 -7.61 22.10
N SER A 229 -19.75 -6.85 21.53
CA SER A 229 -19.48 -6.78 20.09
C SER A 229 -17.98 -6.62 19.84
N VAL A 230 -17.56 -6.88 18.60
CA VAL A 230 -16.16 -6.72 18.15
C VAL A 230 -15.67 -5.30 18.40
N ASP A 231 -16.47 -4.30 18.05
CA ASP A 231 -16.16 -2.87 18.18
C ASP A 231 -15.81 -2.50 19.63
N LYS A 232 -16.67 -2.87 20.58
CA LYS A 232 -16.48 -2.59 22.01
C LYS A 232 -15.20 -3.22 22.57
N CYS A 233 -14.86 -4.43 22.16
CA CYS A 233 -13.65 -5.10 22.61
C CYS A 233 -12.39 -4.46 21.99
N VAL A 234 -12.43 -4.13 20.69
CA VAL A 234 -11.35 -3.43 19.99
C VAL A 234 -11.09 -2.04 20.59
N ASP A 235 -12.14 -1.26 20.85
CA ASP A 235 -12.02 0.07 21.44
C ASP A 235 -11.45 -0.01 22.85
N MET A 236 -11.98 -0.88 23.71
CA MET A 236 -11.45 -1.08 25.07
C MET A 236 -9.96 -1.49 25.07
N CYS A 237 -9.54 -2.36 24.15
CA CYS A 237 -8.13 -2.74 24.03
C CYS A 237 -7.27 -1.60 23.46
N THR A 238 -7.83 -0.76 22.59
CA THR A 238 -7.17 0.44 22.06
C THR A 238 -6.96 1.50 23.14
N GLU A 239 -7.98 1.80 23.94
CA GLU A 239 -7.90 2.72 25.08
C GLU A 239 -6.86 2.29 26.12
N LYS A 240 -6.60 0.98 26.20
CA LYS A 240 -5.57 0.37 27.06
C LYS A 240 -4.21 0.20 26.38
N GLU A 241 -4.02 0.78 25.19
CA GLU A 241 -2.77 0.74 24.41
C GLU A 241 -2.27 -0.69 24.07
N PHE A 242 -3.19 -1.65 23.88
CA PHE A 242 -2.86 -3.03 23.48
C PHE A 242 -3.10 -3.27 21.99
N SER A 243 -2.18 -4.01 21.34
CA SER A 243 -2.25 -4.31 19.90
C SER A 243 -3.18 -5.47 19.55
N LEU A 244 -3.58 -6.30 20.53
CA LEU A 244 -4.54 -7.39 20.36
C LEU A 244 -5.80 -7.18 21.20
N ALA A 245 -6.94 -7.54 20.60
CA ALA A 245 -8.23 -7.74 21.23
C ALA A 245 -8.68 -9.19 20.97
N ALA A 246 -9.00 -9.94 22.03
CA ALA A 246 -9.38 -11.35 21.98
C ALA A 246 -10.71 -11.56 22.71
N LEU A 247 -11.72 -12.06 21.99
CA LEU A 247 -13.08 -12.25 22.49
C LEU A 247 -13.30 -13.71 22.89
N ALA A 248 -13.86 -13.93 24.07
CA ALA A 248 -14.42 -15.20 24.55
C ALA A 248 -15.80 -14.96 25.19
N GLY A 249 -16.86 -15.09 24.39
CA GLY A 249 -18.23 -14.76 24.81
C GLY A 249 -18.33 -13.30 25.30
N GLU A 250 -18.80 -13.11 26.52
CA GLU A 250 -18.96 -11.79 27.17
C GLU A 250 -17.64 -11.19 27.68
N LYS A 251 -16.50 -11.90 27.57
CA LYS A 251 -15.21 -11.43 28.09
C LYS A 251 -14.26 -11.02 26.98
N CYS A 252 -13.81 -9.77 27.04
CA CYS A 252 -12.78 -9.23 26.17
C CYS A 252 -11.42 -9.27 26.90
N HIS A 253 -10.39 -9.70 26.20
CA HIS A 253 -9.01 -9.80 26.66
C HIS A 253 -8.08 -8.99 25.76
N CYS A 254 -7.14 -8.26 26.34
CA CYS A 254 -6.21 -7.39 25.62
C CYS A 254 -4.75 -7.73 25.96
N GLY A 255 -3.88 -7.58 24.97
CA GLY A 255 -2.45 -7.84 25.14
C GLY A 255 -1.64 -7.54 23.89
N PHE A 256 -0.47 -8.18 23.82
CA PHE A 256 0.40 -8.21 22.65
C PHE A 256 0.66 -9.70 22.29
N PRO A 257 1.17 -10.03 21.10
CA PRO A 257 1.64 -11.39 20.82
C PRO A 257 2.78 -11.77 21.79
N THR A 258 2.65 -12.89 22.49
CA THR A 258 3.63 -13.40 23.48
C THR A 258 3.98 -14.87 23.20
N PRO A 259 5.06 -15.43 23.77
CA PRO A 259 5.33 -16.87 23.66
C PRO A 259 4.22 -17.76 24.25
N LEU A 260 3.36 -17.21 25.10
CA LEU A 260 2.19 -17.90 25.67
C LEU A 260 0.93 -17.77 24.81
N PHE A 261 0.93 -16.86 23.83
CA PHE A 261 -0.16 -16.61 22.89
C PHE A 261 0.39 -16.00 21.60
N THR A 262 0.85 -16.89 20.72
CA THR A 262 1.33 -16.54 19.37
C THR A 262 0.14 -16.38 18.42
N LEU A 263 0.35 -15.79 17.23
CA LEU A 263 -0.67 -15.76 16.18
C LEU A 263 -0.36 -16.73 15.03
N HIS A 264 0.54 -17.70 15.25
CA HIS A 264 0.94 -18.68 14.23
C HIS A 264 0.00 -19.87 14.20
N ASP A 265 -0.33 -20.40 15.37
CA ASP A 265 -1.10 -21.62 15.56
C ASP A 265 -2.60 -21.30 15.52
N ARG A 266 -3.05 -20.96 14.30
CA ARG A 266 -4.45 -20.69 13.99
C ARG A 266 -5.27 -21.97 14.01
N GLU A 267 -6.39 -21.93 14.72
CA GLU A 267 -7.42 -22.96 14.71
C GLU A 267 -8.44 -22.70 13.59
N ASP A 268 -9.32 -23.68 13.35
CA ASP A 268 -10.43 -23.52 12.39
C ASP A 268 -11.36 -22.37 12.84
N GLU A 269 -11.80 -21.54 11.89
CA GLU A 269 -12.72 -20.44 12.16
C GLU A 269 -14.08 -20.96 12.67
N GLU A 270 -14.47 -22.19 12.32
CA GLU A 270 -15.71 -22.82 12.81
C GLU A 270 -15.75 -23.03 14.33
N LEU A 271 -14.60 -23.28 14.97
CA LEU A 271 -14.49 -23.51 16.42
C LEU A 271 -14.78 -22.25 17.25
N CYS A 272 -14.86 -21.09 16.60
CA CYS A 272 -15.09 -19.78 17.23
C CYS A 272 -16.47 -19.16 16.92
N LEU A 273 -17.35 -19.83 16.15
CA LEU A 273 -18.61 -19.26 15.62
C LEU A 273 -19.72 -18.96 16.65
N GLN A 274 -19.41 -18.98 17.95
CA GLN A 274 -20.36 -18.51 18.96
C GLN A 274 -20.64 -17.01 18.74
N ARG A 275 -21.93 -16.68 18.60
CA ARG A 275 -22.37 -15.32 18.28
C ARG A 275 -22.13 -14.34 19.42
N CYS A 276 -21.88 -13.09 19.05
CA CYS A 276 -21.88 -11.96 19.96
C CYS A 276 -23.33 -11.60 20.38
N GLU A 277 -23.55 -11.29 21.66
CA GLU A 277 -24.87 -10.86 22.16
C GLU A 277 -25.31 -9.53 21.53
N GLY A 278 -24.38 -8.61 21.27
CA GLY A 278 -24.68 -7.28 20.78
C GLY A 278 -24.90 -7.12 19.28
N GLU A 279 -24.44 -8.08 18.47
CA GLU A 279 -24.60 -8.10 17.01
C GLU A 279 -24.60 -9.57 16.52
N ASP A 280 -25.77 -10.09 16.15
CA ASP A 280 -26.00 -11.53 15.84
C ASP A 280 -25.14 -12.12 14.70
N PHE A 281 -24.54 -11.28 13.87
CA PHE A 281 -23.67 -11.68 12.75
C PHE A 281 -22.18 -11.71 13.11
N GLU A 282 -21.81 -11.27 14.32
CA GLU A 282 -20.42 -11.27 14.79
C GLU A 282 -20.11 -12.55 15.59
N SER A 283 -18.84 -12.98 15.54
CA SER A 283 -18.35 -14.13 16.32
C SER A 283 -17.51 -13.64 17.49
N CYS A 284 -17.86 -14.06 18.69
CA CYS A 284 -17.25 -13.63 19.95
C CYS A 284 -16.40 -14.72 20.61
N GLY A 285 -16.16 -15.85 19.95
CA GLY A 285 -15.44 -16.98 20.56
C GLY A 285 -16.21 -17.59 21.74
N ASN A 286 -15.57 -18.52 22.44
CA ASN A 286 -16.20 -19.30 23.50
C ASN A 286 -15.21 -19.57 24.67
N ASN A 287 -15.55 -20.50 25.55
CA ASN A 287 -14.73 -20.82 26.72
C ASN A 287 -13.35 -21.41 26.38
N ASP A 288 -13.19 -22.06 25.23
CA ASP A 288 -11.98 -22.79 24.83
C ASP A 288 -11.20 -22.10 23.70
N PHE A 289 -11.86 -21.22 22.94
CA PHE A 289 -11.30 -20.54 21.76
C PHE A 289 -11.61 -19.04 21.73
N PHE A 290 -10.58 -18.26 21.41
CA PHE A 290 -10.66 -16.81 21.20
C PHE A 290 -10.86 -16.46 19.72
N VAL A 291 -11.75 -15.51 19.45
CA VAL A 291 -11.69 -14.72 18.21
C VAL A 291 -10.73 -13.55 18.43
N VAL A 292 -9.70 -13.42 17.60
CA VAL A 292 -8.66 -12.40 17.78
C VAL A 292 -8.68 -11.37 16.65
N TYR A 293 -8.64 -10.10 17.04
CA TYR A 293 -8.42 -8.94 16.20
C TYR A 293 -7.13 -8.22 16.60
N GLN A 294 -6.38 -7.72 15.63
CA GLN A 294 -5.33 -6.72 15.88
C GLN A 294 -5.94 -5.33 15.81
N THR A 295 -5.72 -4.52 16.84
CA THR A 295 -6.17 -3.12 16.92
C THR A 295 -5.28 -2.21 16.07
N GLN A 296 -5.65 -0.93 16.02
CA GLN A 296 -4.86 0.16 15.46
C GLN A 296 -3.61 0.52 16.29
N VAL A 297 -3.45 -0.04 17.50
CA VAL A 297 -2.29 0.28 18.35
C VAL A 297 -1.02 -0.37 17.81
N GLN A 298 0.02 0.43 17.67
CA GLN A 298 1.32 -0.03 17.19
C GLN A 298 2.13 -0.70 18.31
N ASP A 299 2.51 -1.96 18.10
CA ASP A 299 3.40 -2.69 19.02
C ASP A 299 4.82 -2.11 18.96
N ASN A 300 5.21 -1.34 19.97
CA ASN A 300 6.48 -0.62 19.94
C ASN A 300 7.71 -1.50 20.22
N ARG A 301 7.56 -2.78 20.62
CA ARG A 301 8.67 -3.67 21.02
C ARG A 301 9.70 -3.92 19.91
N CYS A 302 9.32 -3.77 18.65
CA CYS A 302 10.18 -3.93 17.48
C CYS A 302 10.38 -2.63 16.67
N MET A 303 9.88 -1.50 17.15
CA MET A 303 9.86 -0.24 16.37
C MET A 303 11.12 0.61 16.50
N ASP A 304 11.76 0.54 17.66
CA ASP A 304 13.04 1.18 17.91
C ASP A 304 14.11 0.55 17.01
N ARG A 305 14.84 1.43 16.32
CA ARG A 305 15.88 1.06 15.36
C ARG A 305 17.01 2.07 15.46
N ARG A 306 18.24 1.58 15.42
CA ARG A 306 19.46 2.38 15.53
C ARG A 306 20.53 1.91 14.55
N PHE A 307 21.59 2.69 14.41
CA PHE A 307 22.82 2.17 13.80
C PHE A 307 23.52 1.22 14.77
N LEU A 308 24.38 0.34 14.24
CA LEU A 308 25.24 -0.51 15.06
C LEU A 308 26.08 0.35 16.02
N PRO A 309 26.23 -0.03 17.30
CA PRO A 309 26.98 0.75 18.29
C PRO A 309 28.47 0.81 17.94
N THR A 310 28.98 -0.25 17.33
CA THR A 310 30.35 -0.37 16.81
C THR A 310 30.30 -0.62 15.30
N ARG A 311 31.20 0.00 14.54
CA ARG A 311 31.30 -0.25 13.09
C ARG A 311 31.73 -1.71 12.84
N SER A 312 30.89 -2.48 12.15
CA SER A 312 31.23 -3.82 11.67
C SER A 312 32.41 -3.74 10.70
N LYS A 313 33.37 -4.65 10.89
CA LYS A 313 34.43 -4.93 9.91
C LYS A 313 34.01 -5.94 8.84
N HIS A 314 32.88 -6.63 9.05
CA HIS A 314 32.32 -7.62 8.13
C HIS A 314 31.13 -7.04 7.37
N LEU A 315 31.20 -7.05 6.04
CA LEU A 315 30.13 -6.53 5.19
C LEU A 315 29.22 -7.68 4.74
N VAL A 316 27.97 -7.69 5.21
CA VAL A 316 26.95 -8.65 4.75
C VAL A 316 26.05 -8.01 3.70
N ALA A 317 25.96 -8.61 2.52
CA ALA A 317 25.00 -8.20 1.49
C ALA A 317 23.62 -8.80 1.73
N LEU A 318 22.57 -8.01 1.49
CA LEU A 318 21.26 -8.51 1.12
C LEU A 318 21.17 -8.41 -0.41
N ALA A 319 21.46 -9.51 -1.08
CA ALA A 319 21.56 -9.59 -2.54
C ALA A 319 20.24 -10.12 -3.13
N SER A 320 19.74 -9.49 -4.19
CA SER A 320 18.62 -10.02 -4.95
C SER A 320 18.47 -9.38 -6.32
N PHE A 321 17.78 -10.06 -7.23
CA PHE A 321 17.19 -9.46 -8.42
C PHE A 321 16.08 -8.43 -8.05
N PRO A 322 15.90 -7.31 -8.78
CA PRO A 322 14.80 -6.35 -8.52
C PRO A 322 13.40 -6.99 -8.50
N GLY A 323 12.46 -6.40 -7.75
CA GLY A 323 11.12 -7.01 -7.55
C GLY A 323 11.07 -8.28 -6.67
N ALA A 324 12.21 -8.84 -6.23
CA ALA A 324 12.26 -10.05 -5.39
C ALA A 324 11.91 -9.84 -3.90
N GLY A 325 11.45 -8.66 -3.48
CA GLY A 325 10.98 -8.40 -2.11
C GLY A 325 11.92 -7.62 -1.18
N ASN A 326 12.97 -6.99 -1.70
CA ASN A 326 14.02 -6.31 -0.92
C ASN A 326 13.55 -5.37 0.18
N THR A 327 12.66 -4.43 -0.13
CA THR A 327 12.19 -3.45 0.85
C THR A 327 11.45 -4.12 2.00
N TRP A 328 10.75 -5.22 1.71
CA TRP A 328 10.08 -6.06 2.70
C TRP A 328 11.09 -6.84 3.54
N ALA A 329 12.04 -7.54 2.91
CA ALA A 329 13.11 -8.25 3.63
C ALA A 329 13.93 -7.32 4.55
N ARG A 330 14.24 -6.09 4.09
CA ARG A 330 14.88 -5.07 4.94
C ARG A 330 14.00 -4.66 6.12
N HIS A 331 12.72 -4.34 5.87
CA HIS A 331 11.76 -3.99 6.92
C HIS A 331 11.71 -5.07 8.01
N LEU A 332 11.61 -6.35 7.62
CA LEU A 332 11.64 -7.48 8.53
C LEU A 332 12.95 -7.59 9.32
N ILE A 333 14.11 -7.43 8.67
CA ILE A 333 15.42 -7.44 9.34
C ILE A 333 15.53 -6.28 10.35
N GLU A 334 15.13 -5.07 9.98
CA GLU A 334 15.20 -3.92 10.90
C GLU A 334 14.28 -4.09 12.11
N LEU A 335 13.06 -4.59 11.91
CA LEU A 335 12.15 -4.90 13.02
C LEU A 335 12.72 -5.99 13.93
N ALA A 336 13.19 -7.11 13.37
CA ALA A 336 13.72 -8.24 14.15
C ALA A 336 15.02 -7.91 14.90
N THR A 337 15.91 -7.11 14.31
CA THR A 337 17.25 -6.83 14.88
C THR A 337 17.36 -5.53 15.65
N GLY A 338 16.47 -4.56 15.43
CA GLY A 338 16.64 -3.19 15.94
C GLY A 338 17.77 -2.40 15.28
N TYR A 339 18.34 -2.90 14.17
CA TYR A 339 19.44 -2.25 13.47
C TYR A 339 19.07 -1.85 12.04
N TYR A 340 19.44 -0.63 11.64
CA TYR A 340 19.20 -0.14 10.29
C TYR A 340 19.94 -0.94 9.23
N THR A 341 19.27 -1.13 8.09
CA THR A 341 19.81 -1.74 6.88
C THR A 341 20.32 -0.67 5.91
N GLY A 342 21.52 -0.87 5.40
CA GLY A 342 22.13 -0.01 4.39
C GLY A 342 21.68 -0.37 2.99
N SER A 343 22.08 0.44 2.02
CA SER A 343 21.86 0.21 0.60
C SER A 343 23.09 0.63 -0.19
N TYR A 344 23.41 -0.10 -1.25
CA TYR A 344 24.45 0.26 -2.22
C TYR A 344 24.05 1.49 -3.05
N TYR A 345 22.75 1.79 -3.11
CA TYR A 345 22.12 2.91 -3.82
C TYR A 345 21.45 3.85 -2.81
N PHE A 346 21.25 5.12 -3.18
CA PHE A 346 20.47 6.06 -2.39
C PHE A 346 19.06 6.25 -2.96
N ASP A 347 18.04 5.98 -2.13
CA ASP A 347 16.63 6.27 -2.41
C ASP A 347 16.04 7.18 -1.31
N GLY A 348 15.83 8.46 -1.65
CA GLY A 348 15.25 9.45 -0.75
C GLY A 348 13.79 9.15 -0.32
N SER A 349 13.02 8.41 -1.13
CA SER A 349 11.67 7.96 -0.76
C SER A 349 11.73 6.89 0.32
N LEU A 350 12.67 5.93 0.22
CA LEU A 350 12.89 4.93 1.28
C LEU A 350 13.44 5.57 2.57
N TYR A 351 14.34 6.55 2.47
CA TYR A 351 14.84 7.29 3.64
C TYR A 351 13.72 8.00 4.41
N ASN A 352 12.81 8.66 3.67
CA ASN A 352 11.65 9.33 4.24
C ASN A 352 10.64 8.35 4.86
N LYS A 353 10.53 7.12 4.32
CA LYS A 353 9.76 6.02 4.91
C LYS A 353 10.45 5.28 6.07
N GLY A 354 11.62 5.73 6.51
CA GLY A 354 12.26 5.26 7.74
C GLY A 354 13.56 4.47 7.57
N PHE A 355 13.96 4.10 6.35
CA PHE A 355 15.24 3.42 6.11
C PHE A 355 16.42 4.39 6.25
N LYS A 356 16.83 4.70 7.49
CA LYS A 356 17.87 5.73 7.75
C LYS A 356 19.25 5.35 7.22
N GLY A 357 19.52 4.06 7.02
CA GLY A 357 20.72 3.55 6.36
C GLY A 357 20.86 3.92 4.87
N GLU A 358 19.82 4.44 4.20
CA GLU A 358 19.91 4.92 2.80
C GLU A 358 20.93 6.04 2.60
N ARG A 359 21.07 6.93 3.60
CA ARG A 359 21.98 8.10 3.51
C ARG A 359 23.39 7.81 3.99
N ASP A 360 23.64 6.62 4.55
CA ASP A 360 24.95 6.25 5.07
C ASP A 360 25.76 5.56 3.97
N HIS A 361 27.07 5.78 3.94
CA HIS A 361 27.91 5.15 2.92
C HIS A 361 27.92 3.63 3.11
N TRP A 362 27.68 2.84 2.07
CA TRP A 362 27.50 1.38 2.20
C TRP A 362 28.69 0.61 2.83
N ARG A 363 29.89 1.20 2.80
CA ARG A 363 31.09 0.69 3.52
C ARG A 363 31.31 1.30 4.92
N SER A 364 30.35 1.99 5.51
CA SER A 364 30.51 2.64 6.82
C SER A 364 30.68 1.65 7.98
N GLY A 365 30.20 0.42 7.80
CA GLY A 365 30.09 -0.60 8.85
C GLY A 365 28.99 -0.32 9.89
N ARG A 366 28.16 0.73 9.73
CA ARG A 366 27.17 1.13 10.74
C ARG A 366 25.80 0.45 10.60
N THR A 367 25.56 -0.25 9.49
CA THR A 367 24.29 -0.94 9.19
C THR A 367 24.47 -2.45 9.21
N ILE A 368 23.45 -3.19 9.63
CA ILE A 368 23.55 -4.66 9.85
C ILE A 368 23.77 -5.46 8.56
N CYS A 369 23.15 -5.04 7.46
CA CYS A 369 23.42 -5.57 6.11
C CYS A 369 23.18 -4.50 5.04
N ILE A 370 23.72 -4.71 3.84
CA ILE A 370 23.70 -3.76 2.72
C ILE A 370 22.88 -4.34 1.57
N LYS A 371 21.79 -3.68 1.19
CA LYS A 371 21.01 -4.06 0.02
C LYS A 371 21.74 -3.74 -1.30
N THR A 372 21.94 -4.73 -2.17
CA THR A 372 22.58 -4.57 -3.49
C THR A 372 21.84 -5.34 -4.60
N HIS A 373 21.89 -4.86 -5.85
CA HIS A 373 21.44 -5.57 -7.07
C HIS A 373 22.62 -5.94 -7.98
N GLU A 374 23.85 -5.56 -7.60
CA GLU A 374 25.05 -5.84 -8.38
C GLU A 374 25.26 -7.34 -8.55
N SER A 375 25.66 -7.76 -9.76
CA SER A 375 26.06 -9.15 -10.08
C SER A 375 27.55 -9.24 -10.47
N GLY A 376 28.27 -8.13 -10.49
CA GLY A 376 29.67 -8.10 -10.91
C GLY A 376 30.58 -8.78 -9.88
N ARG A 377 31.59 -9.52 -10.37
CA ARG A 377 32.50 -10.30 -9.51
C ARG A 377 33.18 -9.43 -8.44
N LYS A 378 33.66 -8.24 -8.80
CA LYS A 378 34.38 -7.33 -7.89
C LYS A 378 33.44 -6.80 -6.80
N GLU A 379 32.19 -6.55 -7.16
CA GLU A 379 31.13 -6.05 -6.31
C GLU A 379 30.67 -7.13 -5.33
N ILE A 380 30.59 -8.40 -5.76
CA ILE A 380 30.29 -9.56 -4.92
C ILE A 380 31.43 -9.87 -3.95
N GLU A 381 32.68 -9.96 -4.44
CA GLU A 381 33.87 -10.28 -3.63
C GLU A 381 34.19 -9.22 -2.56
N ALA A 382 33.63 -8.00 -2.70
CA ALA A 382 33.71 -6.93 -1.71
C ALA A 382 32.87 -7.17 -0.42
N PHE A 383 31.99 -8.18 -0.42
CA PHE A 383 31.24 -8.61 0.77
C PHE A 383 31.84 -9.87 1.38
N ASP A 384 31.67 -10.04 2.68
CA ASP A 384 32.19 -11.20 3.42
C ASP A 384 31.17 -12.33 3.53
N ALA A 385 29.89 -11.97 3.53
CA ALA A 385 28.77 -12.90 3.46
C ALA A 385 27.60 -12.27 2.68
N SER A 386 26.63 -13.09 2.27
CA SER A 386 25.38 -12.60 1.70
C SER A 386 24.18 -13.44 2.10
N ILE A 387 23.05 -12.75 2.31
CA ILE A 387 21.72 -13.32 2.22
C ILE A 387 21.27 -13.12 0.78
N LEU A 388 21.19 -14.22 0.01
CA LEU A 388 20.74 -14.22 -1.38
C LEU A 388 19.23 -14.51 -1.41
N MET A 389 18.45 -13.45 -1.58
CA MET A 389 16.99 -13.50 -1.68
C MET A 389 16.58 -13.88 -3.10
N ILE A 390 15.93 -15.03 -3.26
CA ILE A 390 15.40 -15.51 -4.54
C ILE A 390 13.87 -15.44 -4.47
N ARG A 391 13.23 -14.97 -5.53
CA ARG A 391 11.77 -14.98 -5.68
C ARG A 391 11.39 -15.66 -7.00
N ASN A 392 10.22 -16.29 -7.06
CA ASN A 392 9.67 -16.84 -8.30
C ASN A 392 9.80 -15.78 -9.44
N PRO A 393 10.44 -16.10 -10.58
CA PRO A 393 10.77 -15.10 -11.60
C PRO A 393 9.52 -14.49 -12.23
N TYR A 394 8.44 -15.25 -12.44
CA TYR A 394 7.18 -14.72 -12.94
C TYR A 394 6.65 -13.61 -12.02
N LYS A 395 6.65 -13.85 -10.70
CA LYS A 395 6.24 -12.86 -9.69
C LYS A 395 7.22 -11.68 -9.60
N ALA A 396 8.52 -11.93 -9.71
CA ALA A 396 9.58 -10.91 -9.60
C ALA A 396 9.61 -9.96 -10.81
N LEU A 397 9.51 -10.49 -12.03
CA LEU A 397 9.46 -9.71 -13.28
C LEU A 397 8.23 -8.81 -13.33
N MET A 398 7.03 -9.35 -13.02
CA MET A 398 5.82 -8.54 -12.91
C MET A 398 5.94 -7.47 -11.81
N ALA A 399 6.59 -7.82 -10.69
CA ALA A 399 6.78 -6.88 -9.60
C ALA A 399 7.74 -5.74 -9.98
N GLU A 400 8.80 -6.02 -10.73
CA GLU A 400 9.74 -4.99 -11.19
C GLU A 400 9.18 -4.13 -12.32
N PHE A 401 8.43 -4.71 -13.26
CA PHE A 401 7.73 -3.96 -14.31
C PHE A 401 6.74 -2.95 -13.72
N ASN A 402 5.92 -3.39 -12.76
CA ASN A 402 5.06 -2.48 -11.98
C ASN A 402 5.86 -1.39 -11.26
N ARG A 403 7.02 -1.71 -10.67
CA ARG A 403 7.89 -0.72 -10.02
C ARG A 403 8.39 0.34 -11.02
N LYS A 404 8.79 -0.10 -12.21
CA LYS A 404 9.40 0.73 -13.27
C LYS A 404 8.42 1.71 -13.89
N TYR A 405 7.18 1.28 -14.16
CA TYR A 405 6.17 2.08 -14.86
C TYR A 405 5.06 2.64 -13.96
N GLY A 406 4.93 2.15 -12.71
CA GLY A 406 3.97 2.63 -11.70
C GLY A 406 4.57 3.20 -10.42
N GLY A 407 5.90 3.14 -10.24
CA GLY A 407 6.58 3.53 -9.01
C GLY A 407 6.53 2.45 -7.92
N HIS A 408 7.19 2.69 -6.78
CA HIS A 408 7.50 1.65 -5.76
C HIS A 408 6.29 0.79 -5.36
N ILE A 409 5.16 1.43 -5.05
CA ILE A 409 3.92 0.77 -4.63
C ILE A 409 2.83 0.74 -5.71
N GLY A 410 3.06 1.32 -6.88
CA GLY A 410 2.07 1.45 -7.93
C GLY A 410 2.13 0.32 -8.98
N PHE A 411 1.30 0.48 -10.00
CA PHE A 411 1.11 -0.51 -11.07
C PHE A 411 1.31 0.12 -12.44
N ALA A 412 1.89 -0.64 -13.37
CA ALA A 412 1.97 -0.25 -14.76
C ALA A 412 0.56 -0.22 -15.38
N SER A 413 0.28 0.76 -16.25
CA SER A 413 -1.02 0.86 -16.94
C SER A 413 -1.22 -0.27 -17.95
N GLN A 414 -2.47 -0.59 -18.27
CA GLN A 414 -2.82 -1.67 -19.22
C GLN A 414 -2.18 -1.48 -20.60
N ALA A 415 -1.92 -0.23 -21.01
CA ALA A 415 -1.18 0.10 -22.22
C ALA A 415 0.26 -0.46 -22.21
N HIS A 416 1.00 -0.32 -21.09
CA HIS A 416 2.35 -0.88 -20.98
C HIS A 416 2.34 -2.42 -21.01
N TRP A 417 1.32 -3.05 -20.44
CA TRP A 417 1.19 -4.51 -20.41
C TRP A 417 0.76 -5.13 -21.76
N ARG A 418 0.06 -4.38 -22.60
CA ARG A 418 -0.32 -4.79 -23.97
C ARG A 418 0.68 -4.29 -25.03
N GLY A 419 1.59 -3.40 -24.65
CA GLY A 419 2.61 -2.82 -25.52
C GLY A 419 3.83 -3.71 -25.73
N LYS A 420 4.80 -3.21 -26.51
CA LYS A 420 6.05 -3.92 -26.83
C LYS A 420 7.03 -3.93 -25.65
N GLU A 421 6.80 -3.02 -24.69
CA GLU A 421 7.60 -2.81 -23.49
C GLU A 421 7.66 -4.05 -22.60
N TRP A 422 6.56 -4.80 -22.47
CA TRP A 422 6.53 -6.00 -21.64
C TRP A 422 7.33 -7.17 -22.24
N PRO A 423 7.14 -7.58 -23.52
CA PRO A 423 8.00 -8.57 -24.17
C PRO A 423 9.49 -8.22 -24.14
N GLU A 424 9.84 -6.96 -24.43
CA GLU A 424 11.23 -6.49 -24.38
C GLU A 424 11.80 -6.51 -22.95
N PHE A 425 10.98 -6.15 -21.96
CA PHE A 425 11.35 -6.23 -20.56
C PHE A 425 11.65 -7.68 -20.15
N VAL A 426 10.75 -8.63 -20.43
CA VAL A 426 10.93 -10.06 -20.09
C VAL A 426 12.19 -10.62 -20.75
N LYS A 427 12.40 -10.34 -22.05
CA LYS A 427 13.59 -10.78 -22.81
C LYS A 427 14.91 -10.37 -22.16
N ASN A 428 14.97 -9.16 -21.60
CA ASN A 428 16.19 -8.63 -21.00
C ASN A 428 16.34 -8.98 -19.51
N TYR A 429 15.23 -9.00 -18.75
CA TYR A 429 15.25 -9.13 -17.29
C TYR A 429 15.19 -10.59 -16.81
N ALA A 430 14.56 -11.51 -17.56
CA ALA A 430 14.51 -12.92 -17.17
C ALA A 430 15.93 -13.56 -17.12
N PRO A 431 16.81 -13.37 -18.13
CA PRO A 431 18.19 -13.86 -18.04
C PRO A 431 18.96 -13.23 -16.87
N TRP A 432 18.70 -11.96 -16.54
CA TRP A 432 19.35 -11.28 -15.41
C TRP A 432 18.94 -11.85 -14.05
N TRP A 433 17.67 -12.26 -13.87
CA TRP A 433 17.23 -12.97 -12.65
C TRP A 433 18.06 -14.23 -12.40
N ALA A 434 18.33 -15.01 -13.46
CA ALA A 434 19.14 -16.21 -13.36
C ALA A 434 20.63 -15.87 -13.16
N SER A 435 21.21 -15.01 -14.00
CA SER A 435 22.65 -14.69 -13.92
C SER A 435 23.02 -14.08 -12.57
N HIS A 436 22.20 -13.16 -12.03
CA HIS A 436 22.39 -12.61 -10.69
C HIS A 436 22.47 -13.71 -9.61
N THR A 437 21.53 -14.66 -9.64
CA THR A 437 21.52 -15.78 -8.69
C THR A 437 22.75 -16.67 -8.86
N LEU A 438 23.11 -17.00 -10.11
CA LEU A 438 24.26 -17.84 -10.44
C LEU A 438 25.60 -17.18 -10.07
N ASP A 439 25.74 -15.87 -10.30
CA ASP A 439 26.95 -15.10 -9.97
C ASP A 439 27.13 -14.96 -8.46
N TRP A 440 26.06 -14.67 -7.71
CA TRP A 440 26.12 -14.62 -6.24
C TRP A 440 26.42 -15.96 -5.60
N LEU A 441 25.88 -17.06 -6.14
CA LEU A 441 26.35 -18.40 -5.77
C LEU A 441 27.84 -18.53 -6.11
N LYS A 442 28.23 -18.30 -7.37
CA LYS A 442 29.59 -18.57 -7.88
C LYS A 442 30.69 -17.81 -7.14
N TYR A 443 30.53 -16.51 -6.89
CA TYR A 443 31.58 -15.64 -6.35
C TYR A 443 31.37 -15.24 -4.88
N GLY A 444 30.20 -15.50 -4.29
CA GLY A 444 29.92 -15.19 -2.89
C GLY A 444 30.70 -16.12 -1.94
N LYS A 445 31.43 -15.53 -0.97
CA LYS A 445 32.27 -16.27 0.00
C LYS A 445 31.44 -17.17 0.93
N LYS A 446 30.42 -16.60 1.58
CA LYS A 446 29.47 -17.29 2.47
C LYS A 446 28.05 -16.86 2.11
N VAL A 447 27.25 -17.76 1.55
CA VAL A 447 25.92 -17.43 1.02
C VAL A 447 24.83 -18.21 1.75
N GLN A 448 23.89 -17.50 2.38
CA GLN A 448 22.62 -18.05 2.85
C GLN A 448 21.56 -17.75 1.78
N VAL A 449 20.97 -18.80 1.20
CA VAL A 449 19.85 -18.64 0.25
C VAL A 449 18.55 -18.57 1.04
N VAL A 450 17.69 -17.60 0.70
CA VAL A 450 16.34 -17.46 1.24
C VAL A 450 15.37 -17.29 0.09
N HIS A 451 14.33 -18.13 0.02
CA HIS A 451 13.26 -17.95 -0.94
C HIS A 451 12.17 -17.04 -0.36
N PHE A 452 11.76 -16.02 -1.12
CA PHE A 452 10.72 -15.07 -0.74
C PHE A 452 9.41 -15.77 -0.37
N GLU A 453 9.04 -16.79 -1.14
CA GLU A 453 7.86 -17.62 -0.92
C GLU A 453 7.95 -18.42 0.38
N ASP A 454 9.13 -18.90 0.77
CA ASP A 454 9.36 -19.63 2.00
C ASP A 454 9.35 -18.69 3.22
N LEU A 455 10.01 -17.52 3.13
CA LEU A 455 9.94 -16.44 4.13
C LEU A 455 8.51 -15.89 4.29
N LYS A 456 7.66 -15.95 3.26
CA LYS A 456 6.24 -15.60 3.37
C LYS A 456 5.43 -16.69 4.08
N ARG A 457 5.77 -17.97 3.86
CA ARG A 457 5.04 -19.13 4.39
C ARG A 457 5.38 -19.40 5.86
N ASP A 458 6.66 -19.33 6.21
CA ASP A 458 7.17 -19.48 7.57
C ASP A 458 8.09 -18.29 7.87
N LEU A 459 7.47 -17.19 8.31
CA LEU A 459 8.21 -15.96 8.59
C LEU A 459 9.21 -16.14 9.75
N PHE A 460 8.85 -16.91 10.77
CA PHE A 460 9.58 -16.96 12.03
C PHE A 460 10.87 -17.75 11.90
N SER A 461 10.81 -18.99 11.38
CA SER A 461 12.01 -19.83 11.24
C SER A 461 13.03 -19.19 10.31
N TRP A 462 12.57 -18.64 9.17
CA TRP A 462 13.45 -18.00 8.20
C TRP A 462 14.03 -16.68 8.69
N LEU A 463 13.24 -15.81 9.33
CA LEU A 463 13.75 -14.56 9.88
C LEU A 463 14.71 -14.80 11.05
N LYS A 464 14.42 -15.77 11.92
CA LYS A 464 15.34 -16.26 12.97
C LYS A 464 16.66 -16.74 12.37
N GLY A 465 16.61 -17.56 11.32
CA GLY A 465 17.79 -18.01 10.59
C GLY A 465 18.60 -16.88 9.94
N MET A 466 17.94 -15.81 9.48
CA MET A 466 18.60 -14.61 8.96
C MET A 466 19.27 -13.78 10.06
N VAL A 467 18.63 -13.60 11.22
CA VAL A 467 19.20 -12.89 12.38
C VAL A 467 20.46 -13.60 12.89
N ILE A 468 20.41 -14.93 13.03
CA ILE A 468 21.57 -15.75 13.43
C ILE A 468 22.70 -15.64 12.39
N PHE A 469 22.38 -15.65 11.09
CA PHE A 469 23.38 -15.50 10.02
C PHE A 469 24.08 -14.13 10.03
N LEU A 470 23.36 -13.08 10.45
CA LEU A 470 23.89 -11.73 10.67
C LEU A 470 24.75 -11.62 11.95
N GLY A 471 24.90 -12.69 12.73
CA GLY A 471 25.75 -12.74 13.92
C GLY A 471 25.12 -12.08 15.15
N LEU A 472 23.79 -12.03 15.23
CA LEU A 472 23.05 -11.46 16.36
C LEU A 472 22.28 -12.54 17.12
N GLU A 473 22.09 -12.30 18.41
CA GLU A 473 21.14 -13.06 19.24
C GLU A 473 19.69 -12.75 18.84
N VAL A 474 18.82 -13.74 18.98
CA VAL A 474 17.42 -13.67 18.57
C VAL A 474 16.57 -13.23 19.75
N SER A 475 15.87 -12.09 19.61
CA SER A 475 14.84 -11.67 20.55
C SER A 475 13.49 -12.19 20.07
N GLU A 476 12.94 -13.18 20.78
CA GLU A 476 11.61 -13.73 20.49
C GLU A 476 10.51 -12.65 20.59
N ASP A 477 10.60 -11.73 21.56
CA ASP A 477 9.67 -10.59 21.69
C ASP A 477 9.64 -9.70 20.44
N ARG A 478 10.81 -9.44 19.84
CA ARG A 478 10.90 -8.67 18.59
C ARG A 478 10.32 -9.46 17.42
N LEU A 479 10.60 -10.76 17.31
CA LEU A 479 10.01 -11.61 16.27
C LEU A 479 8.48 -11.61 16.37
N LEU A 480 7.92 -11.81 17.57
CA LEU A 480 6.48 -11.79 17.82
C LEU A 480 5.84 -10.44 17.45
N CYS A 481 6.49 -9.32 17.76
CA CYS A 481 6.09 -7.99 17.30
C CYS A 481 6.14 -7.83 15.77
N VAL A 482 7.12 -8.44 15.08
CA VAL A 482 7.24 -8.37 13.62
C VAL A 482 5.99 -8.92 12.93
N GLU A 483 5.32 -9.94 13.49
CA GLU A 483 4.11 -10.50 12.87
C GLU A 483 2.98 -9.47 12.69
N GLY A 484 2.72 -8.67 13.73
CA GLY A 484 1.71 -7.60 13.69
C GLY A 484 2.06 -6.48 12.70
N GLN A 485 3.33 -6.38 12.29
CA GLN A 485 3.86 -5.27 11.48
C GLN A 485 4.51 -5.70 10.16
N LYS A 486 4.39 -6.98 9.78
CA LYS A 486 5.18 -7.61 8.71
C LYS A 486 5.01 -6.97 7.34
N ASP A 487 3.85 -6.42 7.00
CA ASP A 487 3.58 -5.85 5.67
C ASP A 487 4.21 -4.45 5.46
N GLY A 488 4.21 -3.60 6.51
CA GLY A 488 4.68 -2.22 6.46
C GLY A 488 4.03 -1.35 5.35
N ASN A 489 4.66 -0.20 5.04
CA ASN A 489 4.19 0.74 4.01
C ASN A 489 4.78 0.44 2.61
N PHE A 490 5.01 -0.84 2.32
CA PHE A 490 5.84 -1.32 1.19
C PHE A 490 5.20 -2.41 0.33
N LYS A 491 4.10 -3.00 0.80
CA LYS A 491 3.24 -3.89 0.02
C LYS A 491 2.49 -3.09 -1.05
N ARG A 492 2.19 -3.71 -2.19
CA ARG A 492 1.23 -3.17 -3.17
C ARG A 492 -0.12 -3.80 -2.90
N SER A 493 -1.21 -3.06 -3.13
CA SER A 493 -2.55 -3.59 -2.90
C SER A 493 -2.78 -4.88 -3.69
N GLY A 494 -3.43 -5.87 -3.08
CA GLY A 494 -3.73 -7.14 -3.75
C GLY A 494 -4.77 -7.01 -4.88
N LEU A 495 -5.44 -5.86 -4.95
CA LEU A 495 -6.62 -5.57 -5.77
C LEU A 495 -6.29 -5.24 -7.24
N ARG A 496 -5.01 -5.04 -7.59
CA ARG A 496 -4.54 -4.90 -8.98
C ARG A 496 -3.75 -6.12 -9.46
N LYS A 497 -4.42 -7.27 -9.51
CA LYS A 497 -4.00 -8.38 -10.38
C LYS A 497 -4.38 -8.07 -11.82
N LEU A 498 -3.58 -8.56 -12.78
CA LEU A 498 -3.98 -8.63 -14.18
C LEU A 498 -5.04 -9.72 -14.32
N GLU A 499 -6.12 -9.46 -15.05
CA GLU A 499 -7.14 -10.49 -15.36
C GLU A 499 -6.64 -11.55 -16.36
N TYR A 500 -5.54 -11.27 -17.06
CA TYR A 500 -4.94 -12.17 -18.04
C TYR A 500 -3.49 -12.49 -17.68
N ASP A 501 -3.02 -13.66 -18.11
CA ASP A 501 -1.61 -14.03 -18.04
C ASP A 501 -0.81 -13.21 -19.07
N PRO A 502 0.14 -12.34 -18.65
CA PRO A 502 0.90 -11.54 -19.59
C PRO A 502 2.03 -12.32 -20.27
N TYR A 503 2.29 -13.58 -19.89
CA TYR A 503 3.39 -14.37 -20.42
C TYR A 503 2.98 -15.21 -21.64
N THR A 504 3.66 -15.02 -22.77
CA THR A 504 3.47 -15.88 -23.95
C THR A 504 4.17 -17.24 -23.75
N PRO A 505 3.81 -18.30 -24.50
CA PRO A 505 4.46 -19.61 -24.40
C PRO A 505 5.99 -19.57 -24.56
N GLU A 506 6.51 -18.69 -25.42
CA GLU A 506 7.95 -18.52 -25.66
C GLU A 506 8.65 -17.87 -24.47
N MET A 507 7.99 -16.90 -23.81
CA MET A 507 8.48 -16.33 -22.56
C MET A 507 8.50 -17.38 -21.46
N ARG A 508 7.46 -18.21 -21.36
CA ARG A 508 7.37 -19.30 -20.39
C ARG A 508 8.49 -20.30 -20.57
N ALA A 509 8.65 -20.86 -21.78
CA ALA A 509 9.75 -21.76 -22.12
C ALA A 509 11.14 -21.20 -21.78
N THR A 510 11.36 -19.89 -22.02
CA THR A 510 12.59 -19.19 -21.66
C THR A 510 12.79 -19.12 -20.13
N ILE A 511 11.77 -18.66 -19.40
CA ILE A 511 11.81 -18.50 -17.94
C ILE A 511 11.97 -19.88 -17.26
N ASP A 512 11.28 -20.90 -17.75
CA ASP A 512 11.33 -22.26 -17.23
C ASP A 512 12.71 -22.93 -17.41
N GLY A 513 13.38 -22.68 -18.53
CA GLY A 513 14.77 -23.10 -18.75
C GLY A 513 15.74 -22.43 -17.77
N LEU A 514 15.52 -21.15 -17.47
CA LEU A 514 16.29 -20.39 -16.49
C LEU A 514 16.04 -20.88 -15.05
N ILE A 515 14.80 -21.20 -14.69
CA ILE A 515 14.45 -21.81 -13.40
C ILE A 515 15.18 -23.15 -13.21
N LYS A 516 15.16 -24.04 -14.22
CA LYS A 516 15.88 -25.32 -14.20
C LYS A 516 17.39 -25.13 -14.02
N THR A 517 17.96 -24.09 -14.62
CA THR A 517 19.38 -23.76 -14.49
C THR A 517 19.73 -23.31 -13.07
N VAL A 518 18.90 -22.46 -12.45
CA VAL A 518 19.08 -22.01 -11.07
C VAL A 518 18.89 -23.17 -10.07
N ASP A 519 17.85 -23.99 -10.22
CA ASP A 519 17.61 -25.18 -9.40
C ASP A 519 18.80 -26.15 -9.44
N THR A 520 19.32 -26.41 -10.64
CA THR A 520 20.52 -27.26 -10.83
C THR A 520 21.74 -26.67 -10.11
N ALA A 521 21.93 -25.34 -10.14
CA ALA A 521 23.05 -24.67 -9.48
C ALA A 521 22.95 -24.66 -7.95
N LEU A 522 21.73 -24.57 -7.41
CA LEU A 522 21.45 -24.71 -5.97
C LEU A 522 21.74 -26.15 -5.50
N ARG A 523 21.17 -27.16 -6.18
CA ARG A 523 21.38 -28.58 -5.84
C ARG A 523 22.84 -29.01 -5.92
N LYS A 524 23.60 -28.52 -6.91
CA LYS A 524 25.06 -28.74 -7.03
C LYS A 524 25.87 -28.20 -5.83
N ARG A 525 25.27 -27.41 -4.94
CA ARG A 525 25.88 -26.87 -3.73
C ARG A 525 25.29 -27.44 -2.45
N ASN A 526 24.54 -28.55 -2.54
CA ASN A 526 23.80 -29.16 -1.45
C ASN A 526 22.81 -28.20 -0.76
N LEU A 527 22.34 -27.18 -1.48
CA LEU A 527 21.28 -26.29 -1.04
C LEU A 527 19.91 -26.87 -1.46
N PRO A 528 18.81 -26.52 -0.77
CA PRO A 528 17.47 -26.73 -1.28
C PRO A 528 17.35 -26.20 -2.71
N GLY A 529 16.67 -26.95 -3.56
CA GLY A 529 16.30 -26.48 -4.90
C GLY A 529 15.22 -25.40 -4.82
N VAL A 530 14.78 -24.91 -5.99
CA VAL A 530 13.68 -23.94 -6.02
C VAL A 530 12.38 -24.56 -5.49
N PRO A 531 11.53 -23.80 -4.76
CA PRO A 531 10.22 -24.29 -4.32
C PRO A 531 9.37 -24.80 -5.48
N GLU A 532 8.50 -25.79 -5.23
CA GLU A 532 7.66 -26.40 -6.27
C GLU A 532 6.79 -25.37 -7.02
N GLU A 533 6.35 -24.30 -6.35
CA GLU A 533 5.59 -23.21 -6.99
C GLU A 533 6.40 -22.33 -7.96
N TYR A 534 7.71 -22.57 -8.10
CA TYR A 534 8.55 -21.96 -9.13
C TYR A 534 8.53 -22.80 -10.41
N LYS A 535 8.30 -24.11 -10.30
CA LYS A 535 8.40 -25.02 -11.44
C LYS A 535 7.25 -24.78 -12.43
N PRO A 536 7.44 -25.15 -13.71
CA PRO A 536 6.37 -25.10 -14.70
C PRO A 536 5.22 -26.01 -14.25
N ARG A 537 3.98 -25.57 -14.49
CA ARG A 537 2.77 -26.40 -14.37
C ARG A 537 2.34 -26.85 -15.75
#